data_AF-A0A967GF75-F1
#
_entry.id   AF-A0A967GF75-F1
#
_cell.length_a   1.000
_cell.length_b   1.000
_cell.length_c   1.000
_cell.angle_alpha   90.00
_cell.angle_beta   90.00
_cell.angle_gamma   90.00
#
_symmetry.space_group_name_H-M   'P 1'
#
loop_
_entity.id
_entity.type
_entity.pdbx_description
1 polymer ?
#
loop_
_entity_poly.entity_id
_entity_poly.type
_entity_poly.pdbx_seq_one_letter_code
_entity_poly.pdbx_strand_id
1 'polypeptide(L)'
;AYALVRPPGHHAGRECYGGYCLINHAALAAELLTDAGKVAILDVDYHHGNGTQDIFWERDDVLYVSLHCRPEEAYPYIAGT
;
A
#
# COMPACT_ATOMS: atom_id res chain seq x y z
N ALA A 1 -10.36 -10.52 -11.61
CA ALA A 1 -10.34 -9.31 -12.46
C ALA A 1 -8.93 -8.72 -12.44
N TYR A 2 -8.60 -7.80 -13.36
CA TYR A 2 -7.32 -7.09 -13.36
C TYR A 2 -7.58 -5.59 -13.56
N ALA A 3 -7.08 -4.77 -12.65
CA ALA A 3 -7.13 -3.32 -12.75
C ALA A 3 -5.78 -2.80 -13.25
N LEU A 4 -5.72 -2.38 -14.52
CA LEU A 4 -4.51 -1.81 -15.12
C LEU A 4 -4.38 -0.32 -14.71
N VAL A 5 -4.03 -0.08 -13.45
CA VAL A 5 -3.98 1.27 -12.86
C VAL A 5 -2.75 2.07 -13.31
N ARG A 6 -2.97 3.36 -13.60
CA ARG A 6 -1.91 4.34 -13.87
C ARG A 6 -2.43 5.76 -13.57
N PRO A 7 -1.74 6.60 -12.76
CA PRO A 7 -0.49 6.34 -12.03
C PRO A 7 -0.57 5.22 -10.98
N PRO A 8 0.56 4.74 -10.42
CA PRO A 8 0.55 3.75 -9.33
C PRO A 8 -0.03 4.34 -8.03
N GLY A 9 -0.17 3.53 -6.98
CA GLY A 9 -0.87 3.96 -5.76
C GLY A 9 -0.21 3.69 -4.40
N HIS A 10 0.66 2.69 -4.26
CA HIS A 10 1.04 2.18 -2.94
C HIS A 10 1.89 3.12 -2.07
N HIS A 11 2.40 4.22 -2.62
CA HIS A 11 3.12 5.27 -1.89
C HIS A 11 2.24 6.46 -1.48
N ALA A 12 0.97 6.48 -1.88
CA ALA A 12 0.01 7.47 -1.39
C ALA A 12 -0.50 7.02 0.00
N GLY A 13 -0.22 7.83 1.02
CA GLY A 13 -0.71 7.63 2.39
C GLY A 13 -2.06 8.30 2.61
N ARG A 14 -2.49 8.43 3.87
CA ARG A 14 -3.77 9.08 4.21
C ARG A 14 -3.81 10.56 3.80
N GLU A 15 -2.70 11.26 4.02
CA GLU A 15 -2.62 12.72 3.89
C GLU A 15 -1.45 13.19 3.01
N CYS A 16 -0.76 12.27 2.33
CA CYS A 16 0.41 12.59 1.51
C CYS A 16 0.47 11.77 0.21
N TYR A 17 1.05 12.39 -0.82
CA TYR A 17 1.40 11.75 -2.10
C TYR A 17 2.92 11.53 -2.16
N GLY A 18 3.38 10.62 -3.02
CA GLY A 18 4.82 10.32 -3.17
C GLY A 18 5.07 9.18 -4.15
N GLY A 19 6.31 9.00 -4.62
CA GLY A 19 6.68 7.86 -5.48
C GLY A 19 5.77 7.67 -6.71
N TYR A 20 5.42 8.76 -7.39
CA TYR A 20 4.46 8.79 -8.50
C TYR A 20 3.00 8.45 -8.14
N CYS A 21 2.70 8.17 -6.87
CA CYS A 21 1.38 7.78 -6.39
C CYS A 21 0.60 8.98 -5.85
N LEU A 22 -0.62 9.17 -6.33
CA LEU A 22 -1.54 10.23 -5.88
C LEU A 22 -2.75 9.68 -5.11
N ILE A 23 -3.24 8.50 -5.51
CA ILE A 23 -4.37 7.81 -4.88
C ILE A 23 -3.94 6.36 -4.65
N ASN A 24 -4.18 5.83 -3.45
CA ASN A 24 -3.86 4.44 -3.15
C ASN A 24 -4.97 3.50 -3.66
N HIS A 25 -4.84 3.04 -4.90
CA HIS A 25 -5.82 2.17 -5.54
C HIS A 25 -5.99 0.82 -4.82
N ALA A 26 -4.90 0.24 -4.32
CA ALA A 26 -4.95 -1.02 -3.58
C ALA A 26 -5.68 -0.87 -2.25
N ALA A 27 -5.41 0.22 -1.52
CA ALA A 27 -6.11 0.53 -0.29
C ALA A 27 -7.60 0.82 -0.52
N LEU A 28 -7.95 1.60 -1.55
CA LEU A 28 -9.36 1.85 -1.89
C LEU A 28 -10.09 0.55 -2.24
N ALA A 29 -9.45 -0.34 -3.01
CA ALA A 29 -10.05 -1.63 -3.34
C ALA A 29 -10.22 -2.52 -2.10
N ALA A 30 -9.25 -2.55 -1.20
CA ALA A 30 -9.36 -3.31 0.05
C ALA A 30 -10.45 -2.75 0.96
N GLU A 31 -10.55 -1.43 1.08
CA GLU A 31 -11.61 -0.76 1.86
C GLU A 31 -13.00 -1.15 1.38
N LEU A 32 -13.22 -1.21 0.06
CA LEU A 32 -14.51 -1.62 -0.50
C LEU A 32 -14.84 -3.10 -0.25
N LEU A 33 -13.87 -3.91 0.13
CA LEU A 33 -14.02 -5.35 0.36
C LEU A 33 -14.13 -5.72 1.84
N THR A 34 -13.87 -4.80 2.78
CA THR A 34 -13.96 -5.09 4.22
C THR A 34 -15.37 -5.43 4.69
N ASP A 35 -16.39 -4.88 4.02
CA ASP A 35 -17.80 -5.24 4.25
C ASP A 35 -18.08 -6.74 4.01
N ALA A 36 -17.25 -7.41 3.20
CA ALA A 36 -17.36 -8.83 2.90
C ALA A 36 -16.50 -9.73 3.82
N GLY A 37 -15.71 -9.15 4.72
CA GLY A 37 -14.84 -9.85 5.66
C GLY A 37 -13.42 -9.31 5.73
N LYS A 38 -12.52 -10.02 6.41
CA LYS A 38 -11.11 -9.62 6.51
C LYS A 38 -10.42 -9.68 5.16
N VAL A 39 -9.71 -8.62 4.81
CA VAL A 39 -9.00 -8.48 3.54
C VAL A 39 -7.49 -8.56 3.78
N ALA A 40 -6.75 -9.04 2.79
CA ALA A 40 -5.29 -8.94 2.80
C ALA A 40 -4.81 -8.26 1.51
N ILE A 41 -3.85 -7.33 1.65
CA ILE A 41 -3.08 -6.77 0.56
C ILE A 41 -1.69 -7.39 0.62
N LEU A 42 -1.30 -8.09 -0.45
CA LEU A 42 0.06 -8.54 -0.68
C LEU A 42 0.70 -7.62 -1.74
N ASP A 43 1.65 -6.80 -1.30
CA ASP A 43 2.41 -5.90 -2.15
C ASP A 43 3.74 -6.56 -2.55
N VAL A 44 3.87 -6.85 -3.84
CA VAL A 44 5.04 -7.50 -4.46
C VAL A 44 5.84 -6.55 -5.35
N ASP A 45 5.58 -5.24 -5.25
CA ASP A 45 6.44 -4.23 -5.87
C ASP A 45 7.83 -4.24 -5.22
N TYR A 46 8.85 -3.85 -5.98
CA TYR A 46 10.23 -3.76 -5.47
C TYR A 46 10.36 -2.80 -4.27
N HIS A 47 9.58 -1.72 -4.26
CA HIS A 47 9.58 -0.73 -3.20
C HIS A 47 8.51 -1.03 -2.15
N HIS A 48 8.81 -0.68 -0.91
CA HIS A 48 7.83 -0.77 0.16
C HIS A 48 6.64 0.17 -0.12
N GLY A 49 5.41 -0.35 -0.10
CA GLY A 49 4.19 0.44 -0.18
C GLY A 49 3.85 1.15 1.13
N ASN A 50 4.71 2.08 1.54
CA ASN A 50 4.59 2.85 2.79
C ASN A 50 3.25 3.59 2.93
N GLY A 51 2.63 3.98 1.82
CA GLY A 51 1.31 4.62 1.86
C GLY A 51 0.21 3.62 2.21
N THR A 52 0.28 2.40 1.67
CA THR A 52 -0.65 1.32 2.04
C THR A 52 -0.46 0.93 3.50
N GLN A 53 0.79 0.83 3.96
CA GLN A 53 1.11 0.61 5.37
C GLN A 53 0.46 1.70 6.25
N ASP A 54 0.68 2.98 5.94
CA ASP A 54 0.13 4.12 6.67
C ASP A 54 -1.41 4.06 6.78
N ILE A 55 -2.10 3.73 5.69
CA ILE A 55 -3.58 3.66 5.63
C ILE A 55 -4.19 2.54 6.50
N PHE A 56 -3.47 1.45 6.75
CA PHE A 56 -3.99 0.32 7.53
C PHE A 56 -3.22 0.05 8.83
N TRP A 57 -2.25 0.88 9.19
CA TRP A 57 -1.34 0.62 10.32
C TRP A 57 -2.04 0.30 11.65
N GLU A 58 -3.13 1.01 11.95
CA GLU A 58 -3.89 0.87 13.20
C GLU A 58 -5.16 0.00 13.04
N ARG A 59 -5.26 -0.76 11.94
CA ARG A 59 -6.45 -1.54 11.58
C ARG A 59 -6.17 -3.04 11.56
N ASP A 60 -7.16 -3.84 11.97
CA ASP A 60 -7.07 -5.31 12.06
C ASP A 60 -8.04 -6.06 11.13
N ASP A 61 -8.78 -5.31 10.31
CA ASP A 61 -9.70 -5.78 9.27
C ASP A 61 -9.02 -5.89 7.89
N VAL A 62 -7.88 -5.20 7.69
CA VAL A 62 -7.03 -5.31 6.50
C VAL A 62 -5.59 -5.67 6.89
N LEU A 63 -5.14 -6.87 6.53
CA LEU A 63 -3.74 -7.27 6.68
C LEU A 63 -2.90 -6.71 5.53
N TYR A 64 -1.82 -5.99 5.85
CA TYR A 64 -0.82 -5.59 4.85
C TYR A 64 0.45 -6.42 4.98
N VAL A 65 0.88 -7.02 3.86
CA VAL A 65 2.15 -7.72 3.73
C VAL A 65 2.87 -7.16 2.52
N SER A 66 4.14 -6.82 2.67
CA SER A 66 4.96 -6.33 1.57
C SER A 66 6.30 -7.06 1.51
N LEU A 67 6.69 -7.44 0.30
CA LEU A 67 8.02 -7.94 -0.01
C LEU A 67 8.74 -6.86 -0.81
N HIS A 68 9.78 -6.28 -0.25
CA HIS A 68 10.49 -5.15 -0.85
C HIS A 68 11.98 -5.22 -0.54
N CYS A 69 12.76 -4.45 -1.29
CA CYS A 69 14.18 -4.26 -0.99
C CYS A 69 14.34 -3.53 0.35
N ARG A 70 15.50 -3.72 1.00
CA ARG A 70 15.83 -3.08 2.26
C ARG A 70 15.62 -1.56 2.15
N PRO A 71 14.84 -0.93 3.06
CA PRO A 71 14.53 0.49 2.96
C PRO A 71 15.77 1.36 3.14
N GLU A 72 16.84 0.88 3.78
CA GLU A 72 18.09 1.64 3.88
C GLU A 72 18.78 1.84 2.52
N GLU A 73 18.47 1.00 1.52
CA GLU A 73 19.09 0.96 0.20
C GLU A 73 18.13 1.36 -0.93
N ALA A 74 16.82 1.42 -0.66
CA ALA A 74 15.79 1.68 -1.65
C ALA A 74 14.67 2.60 -1.11
N TYR A 75 14.08 3.40 -2.01
CA TYR A 75 12.88 4.20 -1.70
C TYR A 75 11.80 3.29 -1.06
N PRO A 76 11.10 3.71 0.01
CA PRO A 76 10.91 5.08 0.50
C PRO A 76 11.85 5.56 1.60
N TYR A 77 12.86 4.77 2.00
CA TYR A 77 13.88 5.10 3.00
C TYR A 77 13.43 5.28 4.45
N ILE A 78 12.18 5.65 4.69
CA ILE A 78 11.66 6.03 6.02
C ILE A 78 10.66 5.04 6.61
N ALA A 79 10.36 3.95 5.89
CA ALA A 79 9.41 2.91 6.30
C ALA A 79 9.72 1.59 5.58
N GLY A 80 9.25 0.47 6.13
CA GLY A 80 9.49 -0.89 5.58
C GLY A 80 10.57 -1.66 6.32
N THR A 81 10.83 -1.31 7.58
CA THR A 81 11.76 -2.00 8.49
C THR A 81 11.02 -2.98 9.38
#